data_AF-A0ABD2ZMQ6-F1
#
_entry.id   AF-A0ABD2ZMQ6-F1
#
_cell.length_a   1.000
_cell.length_b   1.000
_cell.length_c   1.000
_cell.angle_alpha   90.00
_cell.angle_beta   90.00
_cell.angle_gamma   90.00
#
_symmetry.space_group_name_H-M   'P 1'
#
loop_
_entity.id
_entity.type
_entity.pdbx_description
1 polymer ?
#
loop_
_entity_poly.entity_id
_entity_poly.type
_entity_poly.pdbx_seq_one_letter_code
_entity_poly.pdbx_strand_id
1 'polypeptide(L)'
;MVIRYSARAAIGEGRNAAYTGRAPTVSRFSSRRPDFIDQAKNPTDVLKPDILAPGHQIWAAWSPMSVLSPMLAGYSFALIWGTSMATPHIAGIAALIKQKNPSRTPSMIASAMSTTATQYDNQGDLITSHGFEINSLHTAAPFGFGAGHVNPSQAIDPGLVFSTGYEDYISFLCTLPNMDPATRLEQLPEVLAFPCLEARVTSTCLQ
;
A
#
# COMPACT_ATOMS: atom_id res chain seq x y z
N MET A 1 4.10 -23.52 20.52
CA MET A 1 4.26 -23.45 19.05
C MET A 1 2.96 -23.94 18.42
N VAL A 2 2.16 -23.05 17.83
CA VAL A 2 0.92 -23.44 17.15
C VAL A 2 1.31 -23.97 15.77
N ILE A 3 1.22 -25.29 15.59
CA ILE A 3 1.69 -26.02 14.39
C ILE A 3 0.57 -26.28 13.36
N ARG A 4 -0.68 -25.92 13.68
CA ARG A 4 -1.83 -25.96 12.77
C ARG A 4 -2.83 -24.87 13.10
N TYR A 5 -3.24 -24.11 12.09
CA TYR A 5 -4.40 -23.22 12.16
C TYR A 5 -5.60 -23.94 11.54
N SER A 6 -6.58 -24.29 12.38
CA SER A 6 -7.81 -25.00 11.99
C SER A 6 -9.03 -24.07 12.01
N ALA A 7 -8.84 -22.76 11.78
CA ALA A 7 -9.93 -21.81 11.80
C ALA A 7 -10.81 -22.00 10.56
N ARG A 8 -12.05 -22.45 10.77
CA ARG A 8 -13.09 -22.42 9.75
C ARG A 8 -13.87 -21.12 9.89
N ALA A 9 -13.77 -20.25 8.90
CA ALA A 9 -14.66 -19.10 8.77
C ALA A 9 -15.78 -19.47 7.80
N ALA A 10 -17.03 -19.20 8.19
CA ALA A 10 -18.18 -19.29 7.31
C ALA A 10 -18.73 -17.87 7.14
N ILE A 11 -19.05 -17.49 5.91
CA ILE A 11 -19.83 -16.29 5.64
C ILE A 11 -21.27 -16.65 6.05
N GLY A 12 -21.69 -16.19 7.22
CA GLY A 12 -23.09 -16.29 7.66
C GLY A 12 -23.98 -15.27 6.98
N GLU A 13 -25.18 -15.03 7.51
CA GLU A 13 -26.07 -13.93 7.10
C GLU A 13 -25.35 -12.57 7.29
N GLY A 14 -24.66 -12.13 6.25
CA GLY A 14 -24.04 -10.81 6.20
C GLY A 14 -25.13 -9.74 6.11
N ARG A 15 -24.88 -8.55 6.66
CA ARG A 15 -25.71 -7.40 6.35
C ARG A 15 -25.68 -7.21 4.82
N ASN A 16 -26.86 -7.10 4.19
CA ASN A 16 -26.95 -6.74 2.78
C ASN A 16 -26.32 -5.37 2.59
N ALA A 17 -25.12 -5.32 2.01
CA ALA A 17 -24.46 -4.07 1.68
C ALA A 17 -25.20 -3.44 0.50
N ALA A 18 -25.87 -2.31 0.75
CA ALA A 18 -26.45 -1.50 -0.31
C ALA A 18 -25.33 -0.62 -0.90
N TYR A 19 -24.84 -0.98 -2.07
CA TYR A 19 -23.86 -0.18 -2.81
C TYR A 19 -24.60 0.88 -3.63
N THR A 20 -25.04 1.96 -2.97
CA THR A 20 -25.67 3.09 -3.64
C THR A 20 -24.65 4.22 -3.75
N GLY A 21 -24.13 4.47 -4.96
CA GLY A 21 -23.24 5.62 -5.23
C GLY A 21 -22.02 5.31 -6.10
N ARG A 22 -21.22 6.35 -6.32
CA ARG A 22 -19.96 6.30 -7.08
C ARG A 22 -18.85 5.69 -6.23
N ALA A 23 -18.17 4.66 -6.75
CA ALA A 23 -17.10 3.97 -6.02
C ALA A 23 -16.07 3.32 -6.96
N PRO A 24 -14.78 3.25 -6.58
CA PRO A 24 -14.21 3.78 -5.34
C PRO A 24 -13.98 5.29 -5.42
N THR A 25 -13.99 5.93 -4.24
CA THR A 25 -13.60 7.33 -4.07
C THR A 25 -12.54 7.41 -2.98
N VAL A 26 -11.49 8.21 -3.20
CA VAL A 26 -10.43 8.42 -2.20
C VAL A 26 -11.02 9.17 -1.01
N SER A 27 -10.98 8.53 0.16
CA SER A 27 -11.52 9.08 1.40
C SER A 27 -10.82 10.36 1.83
N ARG A 28 -11.54 11.25 2.53
CA ARG A 28 -11.00 12.53 3.01
C ARG A 28 -9.82 12.34 3.97
N PHE A 29 -9.88 11.34 4.84
CA PHE A 29 -8.82 11.02 5.81
C PHE A 29 -7.55 10.41 5.18
N SER A 30 -7.57 10.01 3.90
CA SER A 30 -6.42 9.37 3.28
C SER A 30 -5.26 10.36 3.11
N SER A 31 -4.06 9.98 3.51
CA SER A 31 -2.86 10.79 3.26
C SER A 31 -2.59 10.89 1.76
N ARG A 32 -2.18 12.08 1.30
CA ARG A 32 -1.90 12.39 -0.10
C ARG A 32 -0.51 12.98 -0.32
N ARG A 33 0.38 12.83 0.67
CA ARG A 33 1.68 13.50 0.65
C ARG A 33 2.60 12.74 -0.31
N PRO A 34 3.34 13.46 -1.18
CA PRO A 34 4.52 12.92 -1.81
C PRO A 34 5.49 12.41 -0.75
N ASP A 35 6.33 11.46 -1.12
CA ASP A 35 7.43 11.03 -0.29
C ASP A 35 8.59 12.04 -0.41
N PHE A 36 9.30 12.27 0.69
CA PHE A 36 10.30 13.33 0.82
C PHE A 36 11.60 12.76 1.38
N ILE A 37 12.73 13.11 0.76
CA ILE A 37 14.07 12.61 1.12
C ILE A 37 14.61 13.29 2.38
N ASP A 38 14.20 14.53 2.65
CA ASP A 38 14.79 15.34 3.70
C ASP A 38 13.80 16.29 4.39
N GLN A 39 14.29 16.95 5.44
CA GLN A 39 13.54 17.96 6.18
C GLN A 39 13.23 19.21 5.33
N ALA A 40 13.96 19.41 4.23
CA ALA A 40 13.71 20.46 3.25
C ALA A 40 12.58 20.10 2.26
N LYS A 41 11.98 18.91 2.38
CA LYS A 41 10.90 18.38 1.53
C LYS A 41 11.30 18.23 0.06
N ASN A 42 12.56 17.90 -0.20
CA ASN A 42 12.95 17.47 -1.53
C ASN A 42 12.23 16.16 -1.87
N PRO A 43 11.45 16.09 -2.97
CA PRO A 43 10.66 14.92 -3.29
C PRO A 43 11.58 13.74 -3.58
N THR A 44 11.28 12.58 -3.00
CA THR A 44 11.77 11.31 -3.57
C THR A 44 11.14 11.14 -4.94
N ASP A 45 11.88 10.64 -5.92
CA ASP A 45 11.33 10.31 -7.25
C ASP A 45 10.51 9.00 -7.22
N VAL A 46 9.72 8.82 -6.15
CA VAL A 46 8.90 7.64 -5.85
C VAL A 46 7.49 8.11 -5.50
N LEU A 47 6.51 7.67 -6.28
CA LEU A 47 5.11 7.99 -6.06
C LEU A 47 4.58 7.28 -4.81
N LYS A 48 3.89 8.04 -3.94
CA LYS A 48 3.09 7.51 -2.83
C LYS A 48 1.71 8.16 -2.79
N PRO A 49 0.66 7.42 -2.35
CA PRO A 49 0.65 6.00 -1.97
C PRO A 49 0.82 5.07 -3.19
N ASP A 50 1.07 3.77 -2.96
CA ASP A 50 1.29 2.82 -4.06
C ASP A 50 -0.03 2.32 -4.69
N ILE A 51 -1.06 2.08 -3.87
CA ILE A 51 -2.31 1.44 -4.30
C ILE A 51 -3.50 1.85 -3.41
N LEU A 52 -4.71 1.81 -3.96
CA LEU A 52 -5.96 2.10 -3.27
C LEU A 52 -6.72 0.80 -2.94
N ALA A 53 -7.24 0.71 -1.71
CA ALA A 53 -8.06 -0.41 -1.25
C ALA A 53 -9.22 0.05 -0.35
N PRO A 54 -10.25 -0.79 -0.12
CA PRO A 54 -11.37 -0.46 0.73
C PRO A 54 -10.95 -0.20 2.18
N GLY A 55 -11.24 1.00 2.69
CA GLY A 55 -10.94 1.39 4.08
C GLY A 55 -11.99 2.29 4.72
N HIS A 56 -13.12 2.54 4.08
CA HIS A 56 -14.21 3.36 4.61
C HIS A 56 -15.40 2.45 4.92
N GLN A 57 -15.95 2.54 6.14
CA GLN A 57 -17.08 1.72 6.60
C GLN A 57 -16.86 0.21 6.40
N ILE A 58 -15.75 -0.31 6.93
CA ILE A 58 -15.42 -1.74 6.90
C ILE A 58 -16.03 -2.41 8.13
N TRP A 59 -16.83 -3.45 7.89
CA TRP A 59 -17.43 -4.29 8.92
C TRP A 59 -16.50 -5.45 9.26
N ALA A 60 -15.98 -5.48 10.48
CA ALA A 60 -15.03 -6.51 10.92
C ALA A 60 -15.27 -6.91 12.37
N ALA A 61 -14.65 -8.02 12.78
CA ALA A 61 -14.71 -8.50 14.16
C ALA A 61 -14.14 -7.46 15.13
N TRP A 62 -14.75 -7.35 16.30
CA TRP A 62 -14.37 -6.43 17.35
C TRP A 62 -14.45 -7.12 18.71
N SER A 63 -13.59 -6.72 19.64
CA SER A 63 -13.61 -7.29 21.00
C SER A 63 -14.74 -6.65 21.82
N PRO A 64 -15.67 -7.44 22.40
CA PRO A 64 -16.70 -6.91 23.30
C PRO A 64 -16.13 -6.23 24.55
N MET A 65 -14.89 -6.57 24.92
CA MET A 65 -14.16 -6.00 26.06
C MET A 65 -13.22 -4.86 25.66
N SER A 66 -13.33 -4.33 24.42
CA SER A 66 -12.44 -3.27 23.95
C SER A 66 -12.63 -1.99 24.77
N VAL A 67 -11.61 -1.63 25.53
CA VAL A 67 -11.56 -0.37 26.30
C VAL A 67 -11.30 0.86 25.43
N LEU A 68 -10.84 0.65 24.19
CA LEU A 68 -10.43 1.71 23.27
C LEU A 68 -11.62 2.45 22.64
N SER A 69 -12.81 1.87 22.69
CA SER A 69 -14.02 2.50 22.16
C SER A 69 -15.23 2.10 23.00
N PRO A 70 -15.56 2.87 24.06
CA PRO A 70 -16.67 2.56 24.97
C PRO A 70 -18.03 2.43 24.26
N MET A 71 -18.21 3.14 23.14
CA MET A 71 -19.42 3.04 22.31
C MET A 71 -19.57 1.69 21.59
N LEU A 72 -18.48 0.95 21.42
CA LEU A 72 -18.47 -0.37 20.77
C LEU A 72 -18.33 -1.51 21.79
N ALA A 73 -18.36 -1.21 23.09
CA ALA A 73 -18.32 -2.23 24.14
C ALA A 73 -19.57 -3.12 24.07
N GLY A 74 -19.39 -4.42 24.26
CA GLY A 74 -20.45 -5.43 24.15
C GLY A 74 -20.72 -5.93 22.72
N TYR A 75 -20.21 -5.28 21.68
CA TYR A 75 -20.37 -5.74 20.30
C TYR A 75 -19.22 -6.64 19.85
N SER A 76 -19.54 -7.73 19.13
CA SER A 76 -18.55 -8.65 18.53
C SER A 76 -18.07 -8.23 17.15
N PHE A 77 -18.68 -7.19 16.58
CA PHE A 77 -18.37 -6.63 15.28
C PHE A 77 -18.55 -5.12 15.31
N ALA A 78 -17.77 -4.41 14.50
CA ALA A 78 -17.84 -2.96 14.40
C ALA A 78 -17.66 -2.50 12.94
N LEU A 79 -18.29 -1.36 12.63
CA LEU A 79 -18.09 -0.63 11.39
C LEU A 79 -17.10 0.50 11.65
N ILE A 80 -15.91 0.43 11.06
CA ILE A 80 -14.84 1.41 11.27
C ILE A 80 -14.21 1.84 9.95
N TRP A 81 -13.48 2.95 9.97
CA TRP A 81 -12.82 3.50 8.79
C TRP A 81 -11.38 3.90 9.11
N GLY A 82 -10.53 3.86 8.09
CA GLY A 82 -9.13 4.26 8.18
C GLY A 82 -8.29 3.54 7.14
N THR A 83 -7.08 4.06 6.90
CA THR A 83 -6.07 3.34 6.13
C THR A 83 -5.67 2.03 6.81
N SER A 84 -5.75 1.96 8.15
CA SER A 84 -5.61 0.73 8.93
C SER A 84 -6.58 -0.39 8.54
N MET A 85 -7.73 -0.06 7.94
CA MET A 85 -8.68 -1.05 7.40
C MET A 85 -8.40 -1.38 5.93
N ALA A 86 -7.76 -0.49 5.18
CA ALA A 86 -7.31 -0.76 3.81
C ALA A 86 -6.09 -1.70 3.77
N THR A 87 -5.13 -1.51 4.69
CA THR A 87 -3.91 -2.34 4.79
C THR A 87 -4.18 -3.85 4.85
N PRO A 88 -5.08 -4.37 5.72
CA PRO A 88 -5.34 -5.81 5.77
C PRO A 88 -5.98 -6.38 4.50
N HIS A 89 -6.71 -5.58 3.71
CA HIS A 89 -7.21 -6.02 2.40
C HIS A 89 -6.05 -6.30 1.44
N ILE A 90 -5.11 -5.36 1.31
CA ILE A 90 -3.91 -5.54 0.49
C ILE A 90 -3.05 -6.69 0.99
N ALA A 91 -2.87 -6.81 2.31
CA ALA A 91 -2.11 -7.91 2.90
C ALA A 91 -2.75 -9.28 2.59
N GLY A 92 -4.08 -9.38 2.65
CA GLY A 92 -4.81 -10.60 2.28
C GLY A 92 -4.65 -10.95 0.80
N ILE A 93 -4.74 -9.96 -0.09
CA ILE A 93 -4.55 -10.15 -1.53
C ILE A 93 -3.12 -10.59 -1.83
N ALA A 94 -2.12 -9.95 -1.22
CA ALA A 94 -0.71 -10.32 -1.34
C ALA A 94 -0.47 -11.77 -0.88
N ALA A 95 -1.10 -12.19 0.22
CA ALA A 95 -1.03 -13.57 0.70
C ALA A 95 -1.63 -14.58 -0.30
N LEU A 96 -2.76 -14.25 -0.92
CA LEU A 96 -3.38 -15.10 -1.96
C LEU A 96 -2.50 -15.23 -3.20
N ILE A 97 -1.90 -14.12 -3.66
CA ILE A 97 -0.94 -14.12 -4.78
C ILE A 97 0.27 -14.99 -4.43
N LYS A 98 0.83 -14.84 -3.22
CA LYS A 98 1.97 -15.65 -2.75
C LYS A 98 1.62 -17.13 -2.62
N GLN A 99 0.40 -17.45 -2.18
CA GLN A 99 -0.08 -18.82 -2.10
C GLN A 99 -0.18 -19.47 -3.48
N LYS A 100 -0.68 -18.74 -4.48
CA LYS A 100 -0.81 -19.24 -5.86
C LYS A 100 0.55 -19.33 -6.57
N ASN A 101 1.45 -18.38 -6.33
CA ASN A 101 2.77 -18.30 -6.95
C ASN A 101 3.88 -18.15 -5.89
N PRO A 102 4.31 -19.25 -5.23
CA PRO A 102 5.26 -19.20 -4.13
C PRO A 102 6.63 -18.60 -4.47
N SER A 103 7.04 -18.61 -5.74
CA SER A 103 8.31 -18.04 -6.20
C SER A 103 8.31 -16.51 -6.33
N ARG A 104 7.13 -15.84 -6.31
CA ARG A 104 7.04 -14.37 -6.42
C ARG A 104 7.71 -13.70 -5.21
N THR A 105 8.62 -12.76 -5.46
CA THR A 105 9.22 -11.90 -4.43
C THR A 105 8.23 -10.83 -3.96
N PRO A 106 8.47 -10.15 -2.81
CA PRO A 106 7.63 -9.05 -2.37
C PRO A 106 7.48 -7.94 -3.43
N SER A 107 8.57 -7.60 -4.14
CA SER A 107 8.56 -6.61 -5.21
C SER A 107 7.70 -7.06 -6.40
N MET A 108 7.78 -8.33 -6.80
CA MET A 108 6.90 -8.87 -7.85
C MET A 108 5.41 -8.85 -7.45
N ILE A 109 5.09 -9.09 -6.17
CA ILE A 109 3.70 -9.03 -5.67
C ILE A 109 3.19 -7.59 -5.67
N ALA A 110 4.01 -6.65 -5.17
CA ALA A 110 3.68 -5.23 -5.21
C ALA A 110 3.47 -4.76 -6.66
N SER A 111 4.39 -5.12 -7.57
CA SER A 111 4.26 -4.83 -8.99
C SER A 111 2.99 -5.41 -9.58
N ALA A 112 2.68 -6.68 -9.32
CA ALA A 112 1.47 -7.32 -9.84
C ALA A 112 0.19 -6.59 -9.44
N MET A 113 0.12 -6.15 -8.18
CA MET A 113 -1.04 -5.40 -7.68
C MET A 113 -1.13 -4.00 -8.30
N SER A 114 0.02 -3.31 -8.45
CA SER A 114 0.04 -1.96 -9.03
C SER A 114 -0.26 -1.96 -10.53
N THR A 115 0.34 -2.86 -11.32
CA THR A 115 0.17 -2.88 -12.79
C THR A 115 -1.21 -3.33 -13.24
N THR A 116 -1.96 -4.00 -12.37
CA THR A 116 -3.33 -4.48 -12.66
C THR A 116 -4.41 -3.68 -11.96
N ALA A 117 -4.03 -2.62 -11.23
CA ALA A 117 -4.98 -1.74 -10.56
C ALA A 117 -5.81 -0.93 -11.59
N THR A 118 -7.07 -0.65 -11.25
CA THR A 118 -7.95 0.18 -12.08
C THR A 118 -7.95 1.63 -11.61
N GLN A 119 -7.87 2.57 -12.54
CA GLN A 119 -8.00 4.00 -12.27
C GLN A 119 -9.44 4.50 -12.43
N TYR A 120 -10.37 3.58 -12.69
CA TYR A 120 -11.76 3.86 -12.97
C TYR A 120 -12.67 3.43 -11.83
N ASP A 121 -13.77 4.15 -11.70
CA ASP A 121 -14.88 3.82 -10.82
C ASP A 121 -15.87 2.85 -11.46
N ASN A 122 -16.91 2.51 -10.71
CA ASN A 122 -18.01 1.63 -11.12
C ASN A 122 -18.89 2.21 -12.24
N GLN A 123 -18.70 3.48 -12.62
CA GLN A 123 -19.38 4.15 -13.74
C GLN A 123 -18.45 4.27 -14.97
N GLY A 124 -17.20 3.86 -14.86
CA GLY A 124 -16.19 3.96 -15.92
C GLY A 124 -15.49 5.32 -15.98
N ASP A 125 -15.73 6.20 -15.00
CA ASP A 125 -15.07 7.48 -14.89
C ASP A 125 -13.80 7.38 -14.06
N LEU A 126 -12.91 8.37 -14.16
CA LEU A 126 -11.71 8.43 -13.31
C LEU A 126 -12.08 8.49 -11.83
N ILE A 127 -11.30 7.79 -11.00
CA ILE A 127 -11.46 7.80 -9.55
C ILE A 127 -11.50 9.23 -9.03
N THR A 128 -12.53 9.54 -8.25
CA THR A 128 -12.66 10.83 -7.57
C THR A 128 -12.09 10.78 -6.16
N SER A 129 -11.86 11.96 -5.59
CA SER A 129 -11.43 12.16 -4.21
C SER A 129 -12.35 13.12 -3.50
N HIS A 130 -12.62 12.87 -2.22
CA HIS A 130 -13.34 13.82 -1.38
C HIS A 130 -12.49 15.07 -1.14
N GLY A 131 -13.07 16.23 -1.43
CA GLY A 131 -12.49 17.55 -1.18
C GLY A 131 -12.56 17.97 0.29
N PHE A 132 -12.16 19.22 0.54
CA PHE A 132 -12.24 19.84 1.86
C PHE A 132 -13.70 20.11 2.27
N GLU A 133 -14.52 20.57 1.31
CA GLU A 133 -15.94 20.83 1.50
C GLU A 133 -16.78 19.55 1.59
N ILE A 134 -17.90 19.64 2.30
CA ILE A 134 -18.86 18.55 2.45
C ILE A 134 -19.47 18.24 1.08
N ASN A 135 -19.46 16.97 0.68
CA ASN A 135 -19.95 16.47 -0.61
C ASN A 135 -19.22 17.00 -1.86
N SER A 136 -18.05 17.62 -1.71
CA SER A 136 -17.22 17.95 -2.87
C SER A 136 -16.44 16.72 -3.35
N LEU A 137 -16.56 16.42 -4.65
CA LEU A 137 -15.80 15.40 -5.35
C LEU A 137 -14.95 16.07 -6.45
N HIS A 138 -13.67 15.75 -6.45
CA HIS A 138 -12.73 16.19 -7.48
C HIS A 138 -12.04 14.98 -8.09
N THR A 139 -11.60 15.08 -9.35
CA THR A 139 -10.74 14.07 -9.96
C THR A 139 -9.53 13.83 -9.07
N ALA A 140 -9.28 12.57 -8.71
CA ALA A 140 -8.17 12.26 -7.83
C ALA A 140 -6.84 12.38 -8.59
N ALA A 141 -5.83 12.95 -7.94
CA ALA A 141 -4.46 12.90 -8.43
C ALA A 141 -3.82 11.53 -8.10
N PRO A 142 -2.76 11.10 -8.80
CA PRO A 142 -2.02 9.88 -8.47
C PRO A 142 -1.52 9.85 -7.02
N PHE A 143 -1.21 11.01 -6.42
CA PHE A 143 -0.89 11.13 -4.99
C PHE A 143 -2.04 10.74 -4.04
N GLY A 144 -3.25 10.46 -4.54
CA GLY A 144 -4.39 10.00 -3.75
C GLY A 144 -4.69 8.50 -3.85
N PHE A 145 -4.34 7.86 -4.97
CA PHE A 145 -4.69 6.45 -5.22
C PHE A 145 -3.52 5.58 -5.72
N GLY A 146 -2.35 6.18 -5.97
CA GLY A 146 -1.19 5.49 -6.52
C GLY A 146 -1.47 4.94 -7.92
N ALA A 147 -1.26 3.64 -8.08
CA ALA A 147 -1.54 2.95 -9.33
C ALA A 147 -3.06 2.83 -9.62
N GLY A 148 -3.91 2.81 -8.59
CA GLY A 148 -5.35 2.69 -8.73
C GLY A 148 -5.98 1.82 -7.65
N HIS A 149 -7.26 1.51 -7.80
CA HIS A 149 -7.96 0.54 -6.98
C HIS A 149 -7.51 -0.89 -7.29
N VAL A 150 -7.18 -1.64 -6.25
CA VAL A 150 -6.68 -3.01 -6.38
C VAL A 150 -7.68 -3.92 -7.11
N ASN A 151 -7.18 -4.73 -8.05
CA ASN A 151 -7.95 -5.77 -8.74
C ASN A 151 -7.37 -7.15 -8.41
N PRO A 152 -7.89 -7.87 -7.41
CA PRO A 152 -7.33 -9.14 -6.98
C PRO A 152 -7.34 -10.21 -8.09
N SER A 153 -8.39 -10.23 -8.91
CA SER A 153 -8.56 -11.23 -9.97
C SER A 153 -7.50 -11.10 -11.05
N GLN A 154 -7.15 -9.87 -11.43
CA GLN A 154 -6.08 -9.63 -12.41
C GLN A 154 -4.68 -9.71 -11.78
N ALA A 155 -4.51 -9.32 -10.53
CA ALA A 155 -3.21 -9.35 -9.86
C ALA A 155 -2.64 -10.77 -9.66
N ILE A 156 -3.48 -11.81 -9.71
CA ILE A 156 -3.04 -13.22 -9.66
C ILE A 156 -2.21 -13.57 -10.90
N ASP A 157 -2.62 -13.09 -12.08
CA ASP A 157 -1.90 -13.31 -13.34
C ASP A 157 -1.70 -12.00 -14.12
N PRO A 158 -0.74 -11.17 -13.68
CA PRO A 158 -0.51 -9.82 -14.23
C PRO A 158 0.19 -9.83 -15.60
N GLY A 159 0.58 -11.00 -16.13
CA GLY A 159 1.42 -11.13 -17.32
C GLY A 159 2.88 -10.72 -17.10
N LEU A 160 3.12 -9.43 -16.82
CA LEU A 160 4.43 -8.85 -16.54
C LEU A 160 4.52 -8.38 -15.08
N VAL A 161 5.69 -8.58 -14.47
CA VAL A 161 6.02 -8.03 -13.15
C VAL A 161 7.41 -7.41 -13.16
N PHE A 162 7.54 -6.28 -12.49
CA PHE A 162 8.82 -5.64 -12.20
C PHE A 162 9.38 -6.25 -10.91
N SER A 163 10.54 -6.88 -11.01
CA SER A 163 11.25 -7.44 -9.87
C SER A 163 12.38 -6.51 -9.47
N THR A 164 12.47 -6.20 -8.17
CA THR A 164 13.60 -5.52 -7.56
C THR A 164 14.15 -6.37 -6.42
N GLY A 165 15.47 -6.39 -6.29
CA GLY A 165 16.23 -7.09 -5.26
C GLY A 165 16.78 -6.16 -4.19
N TYR A 166 17.52 -6.73 -3.25
CA TYR A 166 18.20 -5.99 -2.18
C TYR A 166 19.16 -4.93 -2.73
N GLU A 167 20.00 -5.30 -3.71
CA GLU A 167 20.99 -4.39 -4.30
C GLU A 167 20.37 -3.17 -4.99
N ASP A 168 19.18 -3.32 -5.58
CA ASP A 168 18.47 -2.20 -6.20
C ASP A 168 18.02 -1.18 -5.15
N TYR A 169 17.53 -1.65 -4.00
CA TYR A 169 17.16 -0.78 -2.88
C TYR A 169 18.37 -0.08 -2.27
N ILE A 170 19.49 -0.80 -2.11
CA ILE A 170 20.71 -0.17 -1.61
C ILE A 170 21.21 0.87 -2.59
N SER A 171 21.31 0.53 -3.88
CA SER A 171 21.69 1.47 -4.94
C SER A 171 20.81 2.72 -4.93
N PHE A 172 19.49 2.57 -4.83
CA PHE A 172 18.57 3.70 -4.69
C PHE A 172 18.90 4.56 -3.46
N LEU A 173 19.07 3.95 -2.28
CA LEU A 173 19.41 4.68 -1.06
C LEU A 173 20.74 5.45 -1.18
N CYS A 174 21.74 4.88 -1.84
CA CYS A 174 23.05 5.51 -2.05
C CYS A 174 22.99 6.72 -3.00
N THR A 175 21.97 6.81 -3.87
CA THR A 175 21.77 8.00 -4.74
C THR A 175 21.13 9.18 -4.03
N LEU A 176 20.61 9.00 -2.81
CA LEU A 176 19.94 10.07 -2.09
C LEU A 176 20.96 11.11 -1.56
N PRO A 177 20.69 12.43 -1.71
CA PRO A 177 21.64 13.51 -1.43
C PRO A 177 22.15 13.63 0.01
N ASN A 178 21.63 12.83 0.95
CA ASN A 178 22.02 12.82 2.38
C ASN A 178 22.57 11.46 2.86
N MET A 179 22.77 10.50 1.96
CA MET A 179 23.34 9.18 2.25
C MET A 179 24.78 9.09 1.70
N ASP A 180 25.54 10.18 1.79
CA ASP A 180 26.93 10.20 1.35
C ASP A 180 27.81 9.43 2.36
N PRO A 181 28.46 8.32 1.97
CA PRO A 181 29.40 7.64 2.86
C PRO A 181 30.55 8.56 3.28
N ALA A 182 30.91 9.60 2.49
CA ALA A 182 31.96 10.53 2.85
C ALA A 182 31.64 11.38 4.11
N THR A 183 30.37 11.58 4.46
CA THR A 183 29.98 12.33 5.66
C THR A 183 29.65 11.45 6.87
N ARG A 184 29.59 10.12 6.71
CA ARG A 184 29.20 9.19 7.79
C ARG A 184 29.78 7.78 7.66
N LEU A 185 31.10 7.66 7.50
CA LEU A 185 31.80 6.36 7.58
C LEU A 185 31.67 5.68 8.97
N GLU A 186 31.27 6.40 10.02
CA GLU A 186 31.12 5.82 11.38
C GLU A 186 29.70 5.37 11.74
N GLN A 187 28.67 5.66 10.93
CA GLN A 187 27.27 5.41 11.31
C GLN A 187 26.48 4.55 10.34
N LEU A 188 27.06 4.20 9.18
CA LEU A 188 26.49 3.15 8.34
C LEU A 188 26.97 1.79 8.88
N PRO A 189 26.06 0.84 9.16
CA PRO A 189 26.49 -0.53 9.42
C PRO A 189 27.32 -1.02 8.22
N GLU A 190 28.39 -1.76 8.48
CA GLU A 190 29.40 -2.22 7.49
C GLU A 190 28.76 -2.84 6.22
N VAL A 191 27.56 -3.41 6.39
CA VAL A 191 26.68 -4.01 5.37
C VAL A 191 26.18 -3.04 4.29
N LEU A 192 26.13 -1.73 4.57
CA LEU A 192 25.67 -0.68 3.63
C LEU A 192 26.82 0.10 2.99
N ALA A 193 28.04 0.02 3.55
CA ALA A 193 29.18 0.80 3.08
C ALA A 193 29.77 0.26 1.77
N PHE A 194 29.95 -1.07 1.66
CA PHE A 194 30.49 -1.70 0.46
C PHE A 194 29.59 -1.54 -0.79
N PRO A 195 28.27 -1.78 -0.73
CA PRO A 195 27.42 -1.68 -1.92
C PRO A 195 27.25 -0.24 -2.43
N CYS A 196 27.24 0.76 -1.54
CA CYS A 196 27.22 2.17 -1.98
C CYS A 196 28.50 2.58 -2.72
N LEU A 197 29.65 1.99 -2.36
CA LEU A 197 30.91 2.25 -3.04
C LEU A 197 30.90 1.62 -4.45
N GLU A 198 30.40 0.40 -4.60
CA GLU A 198 30.26 -0.28 -5.90
C GLU A 198 29.23 0.41 -6.82
N ALA A 199 28.07 0.82 -6.29
CA ALA A 199 27.04 1.52 -7.06
C ALA A 199 27.56 2.84 -7.68
N ARG A 200 28.49 3.52 -7.01
CA ARG A 200 29.14 4.74 -7.52
C ARG A 200 30.10 4.46 -8.68
N VAL A 201 30.80 3.32 -8.66
CA VAL A 201 31.68 2.90 -9.77
C VAL A 201 30.86 2.68 -11.04
N THR A 202 29.65 2.10 -10.91
CA THR A 202 28.74 1.92 -12.04
C THR A 202 28.05 3.20 -12.51
N SER A 203 27.72 4.14 -11.61
CA SER A 203 27.09 5.42 -12.02
C SER A 203 28.05 6.34 -12.76
N THR A 204 29.37 6.17 -12.56
CA THR A 204 30.41 6.93 -13.28
C THR A 204 30.59 6.46 -14.74
N CYS A 205 30.06 5.29 -15.12
CA CYS A 205 30.06 4.80 -16.50
C CYS A 205 28.81 5.19 -17.31
N LEU A 206 27.82 5.84 -16.70
CA LEU A 206 26.58 6.31 -17.36
C LEU A 206 26.54 7.83 -17.61
N GLN A 207 27.67 8.52 -17.43
CA GLN A 207 27.92 9.88 -17.91
C GLN A 207 29.03 9.85 -18.97
#